data_AF-A0A8B7VV71-F1
#
_entry.id   AF-A0A8B7VV71-F1
#
_cell.length_a   1.000
_cell.length_b   1.000
_cell.length_c   1.000
_cell.angle_alpha   90.00
_cell.angle_beta   90.00
_cell.angle_gamma   90.00
#
_symmetry.space_group_name_H-M   'P 1'
#
loop_
_entity.id
_entity.type
_entity.pdbx_description
1 polymer ?
#
loop_
_entity_poly.entity_id
_entity_poly.type
_entity_poly.pdbx_seq_one_letter_code
_entity_poly.pdbx_strand_id
1 'polypeptide(L)'
;MLILGAMFSLAEPVLTIAAALSVQSPFTRSAQNNLDCVSTRRPLESDQGDPFTLFNVFNAWVQVKAERGRNSRKWCRCRGIEEHRLYEMANLRRQFKELLEDHGLLTGVQAVPTGDSSSRLQQRCERQALQQLKRQHEEGAGRRRKVLRLQEDLAGCSSDEERGGPGSRGASDSVDIQDVTFKLRHNLNQLQAAASLAQDLTRDQLVLLKLVLGRGLYPQLAVPDAFNSGRKDSDQIFHTQAKQGTVLHPTCVFASSPEVLHIQEQEAAGCEGSRDDKDKMSSKHQLLTFVSLLETNKPYLVNCVRIPALQSLLLFSRSLDTNGDCSRLVADSWLELKLTDSESAVQLLAASLRLRTHWEDALDQQLSHQAWRQRQRQEEEEEEEEEEEKTLSVSHQEVAALSKELLQFMATKVPYSLRRLTSLEAQNLYLGPQTITAAPSVPGLFGNFTLSPHPTKGGYIVTDFLTYNCLTSDTDLYSDCLRTFWTCPYCGLHLPLTPLERIAHENTCSEVPRDNATGAEEAPAPLQKASALQRPYHCETCHKDFLFTPTEVLRHRRQHM
;
A
#
# COMPACT_ATOMS: atom_id res chain seq x y z
N MET A 1 -2.93 -0.23 -10.08
CA MET A 1 -1.81 0.68 -9.74
C MET A 1 -2.11 2.13 -10.13
N LEU A 2 -2.29 2.47 -11.42
CA LEU A 2 -2.54 3.85 -11.86
C LEU A 2 -3.79 4.48 -11.21
N ILE A 3 -4.91 3.76 -11.20
CA ILE A 3 -6.17 4.21 -10.57
C ILE A 3 -5.97 4.49 -9.07
N LEU A 4 -5.30 3.58 -8.37
CA LEU A 4 -4.97 3.75 -6.94
C LEU A 4 -4.06 4.97 -6.70
N GLY A 5 -3.10 5.21 -7.60
CA GLY A 5 -2.23 6.39 -7.55
C GLY A 5 -3.01 7.69 -7.71
N ALA A 6 -4.02 7.71 -8.58
CA ALA A 6 -4.91 8.86 -8.75
C ALA A 6 -5.75 9.11 -7.48
N MET A 7 -6.32 8.06 -6.89
CA MET A 7 -7.12 8.14 -5.67
C MET A 7 -6.31 8.77 -4.52
N PHE A 8 -5.09 8.29 -4.25
CA PHE A 8 -4.25 8.80 -3.17
C PHE A 8 -3.51 10.11 -3.48
N SER A 9 -3.85 10.83 -4.56
CA SER A 9 -3.14 12.04 -5.02
C SER A 9 -1.63 11.84 -5.29
N LEU A 10 -1.21 10.61 -5.56
CA LEU A 10 0.17 10.19 -5.88
C LEU A 10 0.34 9.88 -7.37
N ALA A 11 -0.43 10.54 -8.22
CA ALA A 11 -0.49 10.23 -9.65
C ALA A 11 0.87 10.39 -10.34
N GLU A 12 1.60 11.47 -10.04
CA GLU A 12 2.87 11.75 -10.69
C GLU A 12 3.95 10.69 -10.43
N PRO A 13 4.29 10.30 -9.20
CA PRO A 13 5.28 9.24 -8.99
C PRO A 13 4.82 7.89 -9.56
N VAL A 14 3.53 7.56 -9.43
CA VAL A 14 2.97 6.30 -9.93
C VAL A 14 3.01 6.24 -11.47
N LEU A 15 2.76 7.35 -12.17
CA LEU A 15 2.86 7.44 -13.63
C LEU A 15 4.29 7.23 -14.14
N THR A 16 5.28 7.83 -13.49
CA THR A 16 6.70 7.59 -13.85
C THR A 16 7.09 6.15 -13.59
N ILE A 17 6.72 5.59 -12.45
CA ILE A 17 7.02 4.19 -12.11
C ILE A 17 6.33 3.24 -13.08
N ALA A 18 5.06 3.45 -13.40
CA ALA A 18 4.33 2.65 -14.39
C ALA A 18 5.01 2.68 -15.76
N ALA A 19 5.42 3.87 -16.21
CA ALA A 19 6.16 4.03 -17.46
C ALA A 19 7.52 3.33 -17.41
N ALA A 20 8.25 3.44 -16.29
CA ALA A 20 9.54 2.78 -16.09
C ALA A 20 9.43 1.25 -16.13
N LEU A 21 8.36 0.69 -15.56
CA LEU A 21 8.11 -0.75 -15.55
C LEU A 21 7.64 -1.28 -16.91
N SER A 22 7.05 -0.42 -17.74
CA SER A 22 6.56 -0.78 -19.08
C SER A 22 7.66 -0.74 -20.15
N VAL A 23 8.70 0.05 -19.94
CA VAL A 23 9.85 0.15 -20.85
C VAL A 23 10.92 -0.85 -20.46
N GLN A 24 11.69 -1.33 -21.45
CA GLN A 24 12.90 -2.11 -21.16
C GLN A 24 13.86 -1.31 -20.28
N SER A 25 14.57 -1.98 -19.38
CA SER A 25 15.48 -1.32 -18.44
C SER A 25 16.43 -0.35 -19.19
N PRO A 26 16.51 0.92 -18.77
CA PRO A 26 17.34 1.93 -19.43
C PRO A 26 18.84 1.73 -19.16
N PHE A 27 19.22 0.73 -18.34
CA PHE A 27 20.60 0.47 -17.97
C PHE A 27 21.30 -0.47 -18.96
N THR A 28 22.43 -0.02 -19.49
CA THR A 28 23.26 -0.83 -20.40
C THR A 28 24.06 -1.91 -19.64
N ARG A 29 24.29 -3.05 -20.29
CA ARG A 29 25.13 -4.15 -19.74
C ARG A 29 26.61 -3.75 -19.59
N SER A 30 27.13 -2.96 -20.52
CA SER A 30 28.53 -2.47 -20.47
C SER A 30 28.82 -1.66 -19.21
N ALA A 31 27.84 -0.90 -18.74
CA ALA A 31 27.98 -0.06 -17.56
C ALA A 31 28.06 -0.80 -16.22
N GLN A 32 27.70 -2.10 -16.18
CA GLN A 32 27.86 -2.91 -14.97
C GLN A 32 29.33 -3.23 -14.68
N ASN A 33 30.18 -3.28 -15.71
CA ASN A 33 31.60 -3.58 -15.57
C ASN A 33 32.44 -2.33 -15.30
N ASN A 34 31.88 -1.13 -15.53
CA ASN A 34 32.58 0.14 -15.37
C ASN A 34 32.35 0.71 -13.96
N LEU A 35 33.39 0.69 -13.12
CA LEU A 35 33.33 1.17 -11.74
C LEU A 35 32.93 2.65 -11.63
N ASP A 36 33.34 3.49 -12.61
CA ASP A 36 32.96 4.91 -12.67
C ASP A 36 31.46 5.13 -12.95
N CYS A 37 30.86 4.24 -13.75
CA CYS A 37 29.42 4.29 -14.01
C CYS A 37 28.62 3.88 -12.78
N VAL A 38 29.11 2.90 -12.02
CA VAL A 38 28.48 2.44 -10.78
C VAL A 38 28.60 3.53 -9.70
N SER A 39 29.79 4.13 -9.51
CA SER A 39 29.99 5.17 -8.49
C SER A 39 29.12 6.41 -8.73
N THR A 40 28.95 6.82 -9.98
CA THR A 40 28.07 7.95 -10.35
C THR A 40 26.58 7.62 -10.29
N ARG A 41 26.21 6.33 -10.27
CA ARG A 41 24.84 5.84 -10.14
C ARG A 41 24.39 5.69 -8.69
N ARG A 42 25.27 5.26 -7.78
CA ARG A 42 25.00 5.11 -6.33
C ARG A 42 24.13 6.21 -5.71
N PRO A 43 24.34 7.53 -5.94
CA PRO A 43 23.50 8.56 -5.33
C PRO A 43 22.04 8.58 -5.82
N LEU A 44 21.73 7.92 -6.94
CA LEU A 44 20.37 7.80 -7.49
C LEU A 44 19.70 6.49 -7.07
N GLU A 45 20.46 5.54 -6.55
CA GLU A 45 19.94 4.26 -6.07
C GLU A 45 19.13 4.48 -4.81
N SER A 46 17.95 3.87 -4.80
CA SER A 46 17.05 3.92 -3.66
C SER A 46 17.05 2.57 -2.95
N ASP A 47 17.21 2.61 -1.63
CA ASP A 47 17.06 1.44 -0.75
C ASP A 47 15.66 0.81 -0.86
N GLN A 48 14.68 1.49 -1.47
CA GLN A 48 13.31 0.99 -1.59
C GLN A 48 13.12 -0.02 -2.73
N GLY A 49 14.04 -0.03 -3.70
CA GLY A 49 14.02 -0.96 -4.83
C GLY A 49 14.23 -0.32 -6.19
N ASP A 50 14.22 -1.15 -7.22
CA ASP A 50 14.57 -0.75 -8.59
C ASP A 50 13.60 0.28 -9.20
N PRO A 51 12.27 0.17 -9.01
CA PRO A 51 11.33 1.15 -9.55
C PRO A 51 11.53 2.55 -8.98
N PHE A 52 11.94 2.65 -7.71
CA PHE A 52 12.27 3.92 -7.07
C PHE A 52 13.60 4.49 -7.60
N THR A 53 14.57 3.62 -7.90
CA THR A 53 15.81 4.03 -8.57
C THR A 53 15.54 4.55 -9.99
N LEU A 54 14.69 3.87 -10.76
CA LEU A 54 14.29 4.32 -12.10
C LEU A 54 13.53 5.66 -12.05
N PHE A 55 12.71 5.84 -11.02
CA PHE A 55 12.03 7.09 -10.74
C PHE A 55 13.01 8.24 -10.47
N ASN A 56 13.99 8.03 -9.57
CA ASN A 56 15.03 9.01 -9.27
C ASN A 56 15.87 9.36 -10.50
N VAL A 57 16.23 8.36 -11.31
CA VAL A 57 16.96 8.53 -12.57
C VAL A 57 16.17 9.40 -13.55
N PHE A 58 14.86 9.13 -13.70
CA PHE A 58 14.01 9.91 -14.59
C PHE A 58 13.91 11.38 -14.12
N ASN A 59 13.66 11.62 -12.83
CA ASN A 59 13.56 12.98 -12.29
C ASN A 59 14.88 13.74 -12.46
N ALA A 60 16.02 13.11 -12.15
CA ALA A 60 17.33 13.72 -12.35
C ALA A 60 17.60 14.04 -13.83
N TRP A 61 17.19 13.17 -14.75
CA TRP A 61 17.31 13.43 -16.18
C TRP A 61 16.45 14.61 -16.63
N VAL A 62 15.22 14.74 -16.13
CA VAL A 62 14.34 15.89 -16.41
C VAL A 62 14.97 17.20 -15.93
N GLN A 63 15.60 17.21 -14.74
CA GLN A 63 16.30 18.40 -14.24
C GLN A 63 17.49 18.78 -15.13
N VAL A 64 18.31 17.80 -15.54
CA VAL A 64 19.46 18.05 -16.44
C VAL A 64 19.00 18.53 -17.82
N LYS A 65 17.83 18.10 -18.29
CA LYS A 65 17.21 18.59 -19.54
C LYS A 65 16.72 20.03 -19.43
N ALA A 66 16.26 20.44 -18.26
CA ALA A 66 15.78 21.78 -18.00
C ALA A 66 16.93 22.79 -17.86
N GLU A 67 18.08 22.37 -17.32
CA GLU A 67 19.30 23.16 -17.26
C GLU A 67 19.84 23.47 -18.68
N ARG A 68 19.69 24.72 -19.12
CA ARG A 68 20.23 25.21 -20.40
C ARG A 68 21.77 25.20 -20.36
N GLY A 69 22.40 24.10 -20.80
CA GLY A 69 23.85 24.02 -20.98
C GLY A 69 24.50 22.68 -20.61
N ARG A 70 23.82 21.80 -19.87
CA ARG A 70 24.36 20.45 -19.60
C ARG A 70 23.98 19.49 -20.72
N ASN A 71 24.97 18.76 -21.24
CA ASN A 71 24.73 17.77 -22.27
C ASN A 71 24.11 16.50 -21.64
N SER A 72 22.79 16.36 -21.79
CA SER A 72 22.00 15.19 -21.34
C SER A 72 22.58 13.86 -21.82
N ARG A 73 23.14 13.78 -23.03
CA ARG A 73 23.83 12.58 -23.53
C ARG A 73 25.09 12.26 -22.74
N LYS A 74 25.90 13.27 -22.39
CA LYS A 74 27.11 13.07 -21.57
C LYS A 74 26.71 12.57 -20.18
N TRP A 75 25.67 13.14 -19.59
CA TRP A 75 25.13 12.70 -18.30
C TRP A 75 24.65 11.23 -18.34
N CYS A 76 23.93 10.85 -19.40
CA CYS A 76 23.47 9.47 -19.60
C CYS A 76 24.64 8.50 -19.81
N ARG A 77 25.63 8.86 -20.65
CA ARG A 77 26.82 8.03 -20.91
C ARG A 77 27.65 7.79 -19.66
N CYS A 78 27.90 8.82 -18.85
CA CYS A 78 28.66 8.68 -17.60
C CYS A 78 28.00 7.71 -16.61
N ARG A 79 26.67 7.53 -16.70
CA ARG A 79 25.89 6.63 -15.83
C ARG A 79 25.49 5.32 -16.53
N GLY A 80 25.88 5.13 -17.79
CA GLY A 80 25.53 3.94 -18.55
C GLY A 80 24.05 3.79 -18.88
N ILE A 81 23.35 4.90 -19.08
CA ILE A 81 21.91 4.97 -19.32
C ILE A 81 21.65 5.22 -20.81
N GLU A 82 20.69 4.51 -21.39
CA GLU A 82 20.20 4.76 -22.75
C GLU A 82 19.17 5.88 -22.74
N GLU A 83 19.54 7.05 -23.27
CA GLU A 83 18.63 8.21 -23.33
C GLU A 83 17.35 7.91 -24.15
N HIS A 84 17.45 7.04 -25.15
CA HIS A 84 16.30 6.61 -25.95
C HIS A 84 15.15 6.05 -25.09
N ARG A 85 15.49 5.24 -24.08
CA ARG A 85 14.50 4.63 -23.17
C ARG A 85 13.83 5.66 -22.27
N LEU A 86 14.54 6.70 -21.87
CA LEU A 86 13.96 7.81 -21.09
C LEU A 86 12.94 8.61 -21.90
N TYR A 87 13.16 8.78 -23.21
CA TYR A 87 12.15 9.38 -24.09
C TYR A 87 10.91 8.49 -24.24
N GLU A 88 11.08 7.16 -24.35
CA GLU A 88 9.96 6.21 -24.35
C GLU A 88 9.16 6.29 -23.05
N MET A 89 9.84 6.33 -21.90
CA MET A 89 9.21 6.52 -20.60
C MET A 89 8.40 7.81 -20.52
N ALA A 90 8.94 8.93 -21.00
CA ALA A 90 8.20 10.19 -21.00
C ALA A 90 6.95 10.15 -21.89
N ASN A 91 7.05 9.53 -23.08
CA ASN A 91 5.90 9.36 -23.97
C ASN A 91 4.80 8.50 -23.32
N LEU A 92 5.16 7.39 -22.65
CA LEU A 92 4.21 6.53 -21.95
C LEU A 92 3.60 7.22 -20.73
N ARG A 93 4.41 7.95 -19.95
CA ARG A 93 3.92 8.78 -18.83
C ARG A 93 2.83 9.74 -19.30
N ARG A 94 3.04 10.42 -20.43
CA ARG A 94 2.04 11.32 -21.04
C ARG A 94 0.79 10.56 -21.46
N GLN A 95 0.93 9.44 -22.16
CA GLN A 95 -0.21 8.62 -22.59
C GLN A 95 -1.05 8.12 -21.39
N PHE A 96 -0.41 7.63 -20.32
CA PHE A 96 -1.12 7.23 -19.12
C PHE A 96 -1.81 8.40 -18.43
N LYS A 97 -1.18 9.59 -18.42
CA LYS A 97 -1.79 10.80 -17.88
C LYS A 97 -3.03 11.21 -18.69
N GLU A 98 -2.92 11.26 -20.02
CA GLU A 98 -4.03 11.55 -20.92
C GLU A 98 -5.19 10.58 -20.70
N LEU A 99 -4.91 9.27 -20.61
CA LEU A 99 -5.94 8.28 -20.30
C LEU A 99 -6.62 8.54 -18.94
N LEU A 100 -5.87 8.90 -17.89
CA LEU A 100 -6.48 9.20 -16.60
C LEU A 100 -7.30 10.49 -16.60
N GLU A 101 -6.90 11.49 -17.38
CA GLU A 101 -7.63 12.76 -17.57
C GLU A 101 -8.91 12.53 -18.39
N ASP A 102 -8.84 11.74 -19.47
CA ASP A 102 -9.99 11.36 -20.31
C ASP A 102 -11.07 10.63 -19.50
N HIS A 103 -10.65 9.82 -18.52
CA HIS A 103 -11.54 9.09 -17.62
C HIS A 103 -11.94 9.91 -16.37
N GLY A 104 -11.53 11.18 -16.27
CA GLY A 104 -11.88 12.07 -15.15
C GLY A 104 -11.21 11.73 -13.81
N LEU A 105 -10.38 10.68 -13.76
CA LEU A 105 -9.68 10.22 -12.56
C LEU A 105 -8.60 11.20 -12.09
N LEU A 106 -8.09 12.01 -13.02
CA LEU A 106 -7.32 13.18 -12.69
C LEU A 106 -8.08 14.41 -13.16
N THR A 107 -8.27 15.36 -12.26
CA THR A 107 -8.54 16.73 -12.67
C THR A 107 -7.35 17.18 -13.49
N GLY A 108 -7.54 17.25 -14.80
CA GLY A 108 -6.55 17.83 -15.68
C GLY A 108 -6.17 19.16 -15.07
N VAL A 109 -4.87 19.36 -14.80
CA VAL A 109 -4.35 20.70 -14.57
C VAL A 109 -4.50 21.38 -15.92
N GLN A 110 -5.72 21.82 -16.23
CA GLN A 110 -5.94 22.93 -17.12
C GLN A 110 -5.18 24.05 -16.45
N ALA A 111 -3.93 24.19 -16.86
CA ALA A 111 -3.16 25.36 -16.57
C ALA A 111 -3.98 26.50 -17.17
N VAL A 112 -4.86 27.10 -16.36
CA VAL A 112 -5.41 28.42 -16.64
C VAL A 112 -4.17 29.23 -17.01
N PRO A 113 -4.06 29.70 -18.25
CA PRO A 113 -2.83 30.33 -18.69
C PRO A 113 -2.81 31.72 -18.07
N THR A 114 -2.45 31.80 -16.78
CA THR A 114 -1.99 33.01 -16.10
C THR A 114 -0.54 33.28 -16.48
N GLY A 115 -0.19 33.03 -17.75
CA GLY A 115 1.10 33.37 -18.31
C GLY A 115 1.01 34.76 -18.95
N ASP A 116 1.97 35.61 -18.64
CA ASP A 116 2.18 36.89 -19.31
C ASP A 116 2.12 36.72 -20.82
N SER A 117 1.50 37.67 -21.53
CA SER A 117 1.39 37.66 -23.00
C SER A 117 2.74 37.43 -23.70
N SER A 118 3.82 37.94 -23.09
CA SER A 118 5.22 37.75 -23.51
C SER A 118 5.67 36.27 -23.46
N SER A 119 5.35 35.54 -22.39
CA SER A 119 5.73 34.13 -22.24
C SER A 119 5.04 33.25 -23.30
N ARG A 120 3.78 33.55 -23.64
CA ARG A 120 3.04 32.84 -24.70
C ARG A 120 3.62 33.07 -26.09
N LEU A 121 4.01 34.32 -26.38
CA LEU A 121 4.70 34.69 -27.62
C LEU A 121 6.04 33.96 -27.74
N GLN A 122 6.83 33.95 -26.66
CA GLN A 122 8.11 33.26 -26.63
C GLN A 122 7.95 31.75 -26.87
N GLN A 123 7.00 31.10 -26.18
CA GLN A 123 6.70 29.68 -26.38
C GLN A 123 6.26 29.37 -27.82
N ARG A 124 5.47 30.25 -28.44
CA ARG A 124 5.04 30.10 -29.84
C ARG A 124 6.23 30.21 -30.80
N CYS A 125 7.12 31.18 -30.60
CA CYS A 125 8.34 31.34 -31.40
C CYS A 125 9.27 30.14 -31.22
N GLU A 126 9.49 29.68 -29.99
CA GLU A 126 10.30 28.50 -29.68
C GLU A 126 9.72 27.24 -30.35
N ARG A 127 8.39 27.04 -30.29
CA ARG A 127 7.71 25.90 -30.93
C ARG A 127 7.79 25.96 -32.46
N GLN A 128 7.68 27.14 -33.06
CA GLN A 128 7.89 27.33 -34.50
C GLN A 128 9.33 27.02 -34.92
N ALA A 129 10.32 27.48 -34.16
CA ALA A 129 11.73 27.16 -34.43
C ALA A 129 12.00 25.66 -34.34
N LEU A 130 11.42 24.95 -33.36
CA LEU A 130 11.54 23.50 -33.23
C LEU A 130 10.88 22.74 -34.40
N GLN A 131 9.73 23.22 -34.89
CA GLN A 131 9.09 22.64 -36.08
C GLN A 131 9.94 22.85 -37.34
N GLN A 132 10.56 24.01 -37.50
CA GLN A 132 11.49 24.29 -38.60
C GLN A 132 12.70 23.36 -38.55
N LEU A 133 13.30 23.16 -37.37
CA LEU A 133 14.42 22.22 -37.20
C LEU A 133 14.02 20.78 -37.54
N LYS A 134 12.82 20.34 -37.11
CA LYS A 134 12.30 19.02 -37.46
C LYS A 134 12.16 18.85 -38.98
N ARG A 135 11.57 19.85 -39.66
CA ARG A 135 11.38 19.85 -41.11
C ARG A 135 12.71 19.86 -41.88
N GLN A 136 13.66 20.70 -41.49
CA GLN A 136 15.00 20.74 -42.09
C GLN A 136 15.71 19.39 -41.97
N HIS A 137 15.53 18.70 -40.84
CA HIS A 137 16.09 17.37 -40.65
C HIS A 137 15.38 16.31 -41.52
N GLU A 138 14.06 16.33 -41.63
CA GLU A 138 13.30 15.41 -42.51
C GLU A 138 13.71 15.59 -43.98
N GLU A 139 13.86 16.84 -44.43
CA GLU A 139 14.32 17.18 -45.77
C GLU A 139 15.81 16.83 -46.00
N GLY A 140 16.64 16.91 -44.95
CA GLY A 140 18.07 16.56 -44.99
C GLY A 140 18.36 15.05 -44.88
N ALA A 141 17.49 14.27 -44.24
CA ALA A 141 17.65 12.83 -44.05
C ALA A 141 17.63 12.03 -45.37
N GLY A 142 16.95 12.55 -46.40
CA GLY A 142 16.96 11.98 -47.74
C GLY A 142 18.28 12.16 -48.51
N ARG A 143 19.22 12.99 -48.02
CA ARG A 143 20.43 13.38 -48.77
C ARG A 143 21.76 12.82 -48.24
N ARG A 144 21.81 12.18 -47.06
CA ARG A 144 23.07 11.69 -46.47
C ARG A 144 23.05 10.17 -46.30
N ARG A 145 23.93 9.47 -47.02
CA ARG A 145 24.23 8.03 -46.79
C ARG A 145 24.74 7.87 -45.35
N LYS A 146 24.05 7.07 -44.53
CA LYS A 146 24.49 6.71 -43.18
C LYS A 146 25.69 5.78 -43.27
N VAL A 147 26.90 6.34 -43.19
CA VAL A 147 28.14 5.55 -43.05
C VAL A 147 28.31 5.22 -41.57
N LEU A 148 28.24 3.94 -41.22
CA LEU A 148 28.64 3.44 -39.90
C LEU A 148 30.15 3.68 -39.75
N ARG A 149 30.52 4.67 -38.94
CA ARG A 149 31.90 4.82 -38.47
C ARG A 149 32.03 4.01 -37.19
N LEU A 150 32.90 3.01 -37.18
CA LEU A 150 33.40 2.41 -35.95
C LEU A 150 34.15 3.50 -35.18
N GLN A 151 33.59 3.94 -34.07
CA GLN A 151 34.30 4.77 -33.10
C GLN A 151 34.86 3.81 -32.06
N GLU A 152 36.19 3.72 -31.99
CA GLU A 152 36.88 2.93 -30.97
C GLU A 152 36.66 3.60 -29.60
N ASP A 153 35.79 3.01 -28.79
CA ASP A 153 35.43 3.46 -27.44
C ASP A 153 36.54 3.09 -26.43
N LEU A 154 37.70 3.75 -26.54
CA LEU A 154 38.79 3.69 -25.55
C LEU A 154 39.21 5.12 -25.18
N ALA A 155 38.69 5.64 -24.06
CA ALA A 155 39.45 6.46 -23.08
C ALA A 155 38.56 7.13 -22.02
N GLY A 156 38.82 6.74 -20.76
CA GLY A 156 38.79 7.53 -19.53
C GLY A 156 37.88 8.76 -19.39
N CYS A 157 37.03 8.74 -18.36
CA CYS A 157 36.56 9.95 -17.70
C CYS A 157 37.75 10.62 -16.99
N SER A 158 38.53 11.42 -17.71
CA SER A 158 39.45 12.39 -17.10
C SER A 158 38.98 13.80 -17.46
N SER A 159 38.84 14.64 -16.43
CA SER A 159 38.59 16.06 -16.57
C SER A 159 39.86 16.72 -17.09
N ASP A 160 39.85 17.18 -18.33
CA ASP A 160 40.69 18.31 -18.75
C ASP A 160 39.92 19.11 -19.80
N GLU A 161 39.63 20.35 -19.45
CA GLU A 161 39.31 21.41 -20.40
C GLU A 161 40.58 21.74 -21.21
N GLU A 162 40.39 22.11 -22.48
CA GLU A 162 41.38 22.70 -23.39
C GLU A 162 42.55 21.83 -23.91
N ARG A 163 42.29 21.11 -25.01
CA ARG A 163 43.21 21.19 -26.17
C ARG A 163 42.46 21.09 -27.49
N GLY A 164 42.28 22.24 -28.13
CA GLY A 164 41.68 22.37 -29.44
C GLY A 164 42.54 21.72 -30.54
N GLY A 165 41.96 20.72 -31.22
CA GLY A 165 42.37 20.27 -32.55
C GLY A 165 41.29 20.67 -33.57
N PRO A 166 41.65 21.26 -34.74
CA PRO A 166 40.68 21.92 -35.64
C PRO A 166 39.84 20.95 -36.50
N GLY A 167 39.71 19.68 -36.14
CA GLY A 167 39.05 18.64 -36.95
C GLY A 167 37.74 18.05 -36.40
N SER A 168 37.31 18.38 -35.17
CA SER A 168 36.20 17.70 -34.49
C SER A 168 34.90 18.52 -34.36
N ARG A 169 34.79 19.68 -35.02
CA ARG A 169 33.59 20.55 -34.94
C ARG A 169 32.36 20.04 -35.70
N GLY A 170 32.46 18.93 -36.44
CA GLY A 170 31.36 18.44 -37.30
C GLY A 170 30.35 17.50 -36.64
N ALA A 171 30.62 16.98 -35.44
CA ALA A 171 29.79 15.93 -34.82
C ALA A 171 28.95 16.42 -33.63
N SER A 172 29.35 17.50 -32.95
CA SER A 172 28.64 18.04 -31.79
C SER A 172 27.37 18.83 -32.15
N ASP A 173 27.27 19.33 -33.38
CA ASP A 173 26.17 20.19 -33.85
C ASP A 173 25.08 19.43 -34.63
N SER A 174 25.09 18.09 -34.58
CA SER A 174 23.92 17.34 -35.05
C SER A 174 22.78 17.49 -34.05
N VAL A 175 21.83 18.38 -34.38
CA VAL A 175 20.59 18.59 -33.62
C VAL A 175 19.94 17.23 -33.36
N ASP A 176 19.74 16.90 -32.09
CA ASP A 176 19.09 15.67 -31.71
C ASP A 176 17.59 15.74 -32.06
N ILE A 177 17.20 15.00 -33.10
CA ILE A 177 15.81 14.92 -33.54
C ILE A 177 14.91 14.44 -32.41
N GLN A 178 15.38 13.49 -31.60
CA GLN A 178 14.58 12.94 -30.50
C GLN A 178 14.33 14.02 -29.45
N ASP A 179 15.33 14.84 -29.15
CA ASP A 179 15.19 16.00 -28.25
C ASP A 179 14.22 17.06 -28.81
N VAL A 180 14.27 17.34 -30.12
CA VAL A 180 13.32 18.25 -30.79
C VAL A 180 11.90 17.69 -30.72
N THR A 181 11.71 16.40 -31.04
CA THR A 181 10.38 15.77 -30.94
C THR A 181 9.88 15.69 -29.50
N PHE A 182 10.78 15.52 -28.54
CA PHE A 182 10.47 15.50 -27.11
C PHE A 182 9.97 16.86 -26.64
N LYS A 183 10.70 17.94 -26.95
CA LYS A 183 10.31 19.33 -26.65
C LYS A 183 9.02 19.76 -27.33
N LEU A 184 8.72 19.24 -28.52
CA LEU A 184 7.45 19.50 -29.20
C LEU A 184 6.24 18.80 -28.56
N ARG A 185 6.47 17.65 -27.90
CA ARG A 185 5.42 16.83 -27.28
C ARG A 185 5.21 17.12 -25.80
N HIS A 186 6.26 17.54 -25.11
CA HIS A 186 6.24 17.73 -23.66
C HIS A 186 6.63 19.15 -23.29
N ASN A 187 5.84 19.76 -22.41
CA ASN A 187 6.22 21.02 -21.77
C ASN A 187 7.27 20.74 -20.70
N LEU A 188 8.53 21.12 -20.96
CA LEU A 188 9.64 20.90 -20.02
C LEU A 188 9.37 21.52 -18.66
N ASN A 189 8.76 22.70 -18.60
CA ASN A 189 8.48 23.40 -17.34
C ASN A 189 7.47 22.64 -16.47
N GLN A 190 6.43 22.06 -17.08
CA GLN A 190 5.44 21.25 -16.36
C GLN A 190 6.05 19.93 -15.89
N LEU A 191 6.87 19.28 -16.75
CA LEU A 191 7.59 18.08 -16.34
C LEU A 191 8.61 18.35 -15.25
N GLN A 192 9.28 19.51 -15.27
CA GLN A 192 10.24 19.90 -14.25
C GLN A 192 9.55 20.18 -12.92
N ALA A 193 8.44 20.93 -12.92
CA ALA A 193 7.65 21.19 -11.73
C ALA A 193 7.13 19.88 -11.12
N ALA A 194 6.60 18.98 -11.95
CA ALA A 194 6.18 17.65 -11.54
C ALA A 194 7.35 16.83 -10.98
N ALA A 195 8.52 16.87 -11.64
CA ALA A 195 9.70 16.13 -11.20
C ALA A 195 10.26 16.67 -9.87
N SER A 196 10.21 17.99 -9.63
CA SER A 196 10.60 18.56 -8.33
C SER A 196 9.62 18.18 -7.22
N LEU A 197 8.31 18.29 -7.49
CA LEU A 197 7.29 17.89 -6.51
C LEU A 197 7.38 16.40 -6.17
N ALA A 198 7.64 15.57 -7.18
CA ALA A 198 7.79 14.14 -7.00
C ALA A 198 9.17 13.76 -6.39
N GLN A 199 10.16 14.65 -6.40
CA GLN A 199 11.45 14.41 -5.73
C GLN A 199 11.35 14.68 -4.22
N ASP A 200 10.50 15.62 -3.79
CA ASP A 200 10.26 15.98 -2.39
C ASP A 200 9.18 15.10 -1.72
N LEU A 201 9.19 13.78 -1.98
CA LEU A 201 8.21 12.86 -1.38
C LEU A 201 8.40 12.75 0.13
N THR A 202 7.32 12.98 0.88
CA THR A 202 7.33 12.76 2.33
C THR A 202 7.45 11.27 2.65
N ARG A 203 7.94 10.95 3.86
CA ARG A 203 8.02 9.56 4.34
C ARG A 203 6.67 8.85 4.24
N ASP A 204 5.60 9.57 4.52
CA ASP A 204 4.23 9.05 4.51
C ASP A 204 3.77 8.74 3.08
N GLN A 205 4.03 9.66 2.14
CA GLN A 205 3.77 9.44 0.71
C GLN A 205 4.56 8.26 0.15
N LEU A 206 5.80 8.03 0.62
CA LEU A 206 6.59 6.85 0.24
C LEU A 206 5.98 5.54 0.75
N VAL A 207 5.41 5.53 1.97
CA VAL A 207 4.72 4.34 2.51
C VAL A 207 3.45 4.06 1.72
N LEU A 208 2.64 5.09 1.43
CA LEU A 208 1.45 4.96 0.59
C LEU A 208 1.80 4.49 -0.83
N LEU A 209 2.86 5.04 -1.42
CA LEU A 209 3.33 4.62 -2.74
C LEU A 209 3.72 3.14 -2.75
N LYS A 210 4.44 2.65 -1.72
CA LYS A 210 4.72 1.21 -1.58
C LYS A 210 3.46 0.37 -1.44
N LEU A 211 2.45 0.83 -0.72
CA LEU A 211 1.17 0.14 -0.62
C LEU A 211 0.48 0.05 -1.99
N VAL A 212 0.47 1.14 -2.75
CA VAL A 212 -0.10 1.19 -4.11
C VAL A 212 0.65 0.24 -5.07
N LEU A 213 1.98 0.20 -5.00
CA LEU A 213 2.80 -0.74 -5.77
C LEU A 213 2.56 -2.17 -5.32
N GLY A 214 2.50 -2.42 -4.02
CA GLY A 214 2.24 -3.74 -3.44
C GLY A 214 0.91 -4.32 -3.89
N ARG A 215 -0.17 -3.52 -3.82
CA ARG A 215 -1.50 -3.93 -4.33
C ARG A 215 -1.49 -4.15 -5.85
N GLY A 216 -0.70 -3.38 -6.60
CA GLY A 216 -0.60 -3.50 -8.05
C GLY A 216 0.19 -4.71 -8.55
N LEU A 217 1.20 -5.15 -7.80
CA LEU A 217 2.10 -6.25 -8.17
C LEU A 217 1.69 -7.58 -7.53
N TYR A 218 0.87 -7.55 -6.47
CA TYR A 218 0.30 -8.74 -5.87
C TYR A 218 -0.53 -9.53 -6.92
N PRO A 219 -0.34 -10.86 -7.07
CA PRO A 219 0.23 -11.83 -6.11
C PRO A 219 1.74 -12.14 -6.28
N GLN A 220 2.51 -11.36 -7.05
CA GLN A 220 3.93 -11.64 -7.31
C GLN A 220 4.80 -11.28 -6.09
N LEU A 221 4.87 -12.21 -5.14
CA LEU A 221 5.63 -12.08 -3.89
C LEU A 221 6.82 -13.06 -3.85
N ALA A 222 7.91 -12.59 -3.26
CA ALA A 222 9.12 -13.35 -2.98
C ALA A 222 9.53 -13.18 -1.52
N VAL A 223 9.77 -14.30 -0.84
CA VAL A 223 10.16 -14.37 0.57
C VAL A 223 11.64 -14.74 0.66
N PRO A 224 12.45 -14.04 1.48
CA PRO A 224 13.84 -14.43 1.72
C PRO A 224 13.91 -15.79 2.42
N ASP A 225 14.89 -16.61 2.03
CA ASP A 225 15.21 -17.84 2.76
C ASP A 225 15.81 -17.52 4.13
N ALA A 226 15.47 -18.32 5.16
CA ALA A 226 15.92 -18.12 6.54
C ALA A 226 17.44 -18.22 6.67
N PHE A 227 18.07 -19.00 5.80
CA PHE A 227 19.53 -19.21 5.81
C PHE A 227 20.33 -18.15 5.04
N ASN A 228 19.69 -17.10 4.54
CA ASN A 228 20.39 -16.06 3.77
C ASN A 228 21.45 -15.31 4.61
N SER A 229 21.30 -15.23 5.94
CA SER A 229 22.29 -14.59 6.83
C SER A 229 23.66 -15.27 6.81
N GLY A 230 23.72 -16.55 6.44
CA GLY A 230 24.97 -17.31 6.34
C GLY A 230 25.49 -17.47 4.91
N ARG A 231 24.81 -16.90 3.90
CA ARG A 231 25.19 -17.02 2.49
C ARG A 231 25.99 -15.81 2.02
N LYS A 232 26.69 -15.98 0.90
CA LYS A 232 27.35 -14.87 0.23
C LYS A 232 26.30 -13.90 -0.29
N ASP A 233 26.60 -12.61 -0.15
CA ASP A 233 25.86 -11.45 -0.66
C ASP A 233 25.31 -11.61 -2.08
N SER A 234 26.07 -12.23 -2.98
CA SER A 234 25.68 -12.42 -4.39
C SER A 234 24.71 -13.58 -4.64
N ASP A 235 24.54 -14.48 -3.66
CA ASP A 235 23.78 -15.74 -3.79
C ASP A 235 22.60 -15.79 -2.80
N GLN A 236 21.99 -14.65 -2.49
CA GLN A 236 20.75 -14.61 -1.70
C GLN A 236 19.62 -15.32 -2.47
N ILE A 237 18.93 -16.22 -1.77
CA ILE A 237 17.87 -17.04 -2.33
C ILE A 237 16.52 -16.56 -1.82
N PHE A 238 15.57 -16.48 -2.74
CA PHE A 238 14.19 -16.12 -2.48
C PHE A 238 13.26 -17.24 -2.94
N HIS A 239 12.08 -17.30 -2.34
CA HIS A 239 11.04 -18.26 -2.68
C HIS A 239 9.78 -17.52 -3.11
N THR A 240 9.24 -17.90 -4.26
CA THR A 240 7.94 -17.45 -4.75
C THR A 240 6.93 -18.58 -4.63
N GLN A 241 5.64 -18.28 -4.78
CA GLN A 241 4.59 -19.30 -4.78
C GLN A 241 4.79 -20.34 -5.89
N ALA A 242 5.18 -19.89 -7.10
CA ALA A 242 5.35 -20.77 -8.25
C ALA A 242 6.71 -21.47 -8.28
N LYS A 243 7.78 -20.77 -7.88
CA LYS A 243 9.17 -21.23 -7.99
C LYS A 243 9.96 -21.02 -6.71
N GLN A 244 10.65 -22.06 -6.30
CA GLN A 244 11.56 -22.04 -5.15
C GLN A 244 12.99 -21.82 -5.65
N GLY A 245 13.82 -21.10 -4.88
CA GLY A 245 15.23 -20.99 -5.22
C GLY A 245 15.54 -19.88 -6.23
N THR A 246 14.76 -18.79 -6.25
CA THR A 246 14.97 -17.65 -7.16
C THR A 246 16.07 -16.73 -6.64
N VAL A 247 16.90 -16.19 -7.53
CA VAL A 247 18.00 -15.27 -7.19
C VAL A 247 17.66 -13.87 -7.69
N LEU A 248 18.21 -12.83 -7.08
CA LEU A 248 18.07 -11.46 -7.59
C LEU A 248 18.88 -11.27 -8.87
N HIS A 249 18.34 -10.53 -9.83
CA HIS A 249 19.11 -10.19 -11.02
C HIS A 249 20.28 -9.26 -10.63
N PRO A 250 21.49 -9.41 -11.22
CA PRO A 250 22.66 -8.59 -10.86
C PRO A 250 22.48 -7.08 -11.06
N THR A 251 21.50 -6.66 -11.86
CA THR A 251 21.19 -5.24 -12.06
C THR A 251 20.28 -4.65 -11.01
N CYS A 252 19.72 -5.48 -10.12
CA CYS A 252 18.88 -5.01 -9.03
C CYS A 252 19.74 -4.33 -7.98
N VAL A 253 19.22 -3.26 -7.38
CA VAL A 253 19.91 -2.52 -6.31
C VAL A 253 20.20 -3.42 -5.11
N PHE A 254 19.28 -4.32 -4.81
CA PHE A 254 19.43 -5.28 -3.72
C PHE A 254 20.57 -6.30 -3.93
N ALA A 255 20.95 -6.60 -5.18
CA ALA A 255 22.11 -7.44 -5.45
C ALA A 255 23.42 -6.69 -5.15
N SER A 256 23.42 -5.36 -5.27
CA SER A 256 24.56 -4.50 -4.94
C SER A 256 24.62 -4.13 -3.45
N SER A 257 23.46 -4.11 -2.78
CA SER A 257 23.28 -3.73 -1.37
C SER A 257 22.39 -4.74 -0.62
N PRO A 258 22.89 -5.95 -0.38
CA PRO A 258 22.12 -7.01 0.30
C PRO A 258 21.78 -6.68 1.76
N GLU A 259 22.57 -5.79 2.40
CA GLU A 259 22.36 -5.33 3.77
C GLU A 259 20.98 -4.69 3.98
N VAL A 260 20.40 -4.09 2.95
CA VAL A 260 19.08 -3.44 3.00
C VAL A 260 17.95 -4.45 3.26
N LEU A 261 18.14 -5.70 2.84
CA LEU A 261 17.19 -6.78 3.01
C LEU A 261 17.38 -7.56 4.31
N HIS A 262 18.50 -7.37 5.00
CA HIS A 262 18.72 -7.98 6.29
C HIS A 262 17.78 -7.38 7.32
N ILE A 263 17.22 -8.25 8.17
CA ILE A 263 16.40 -7.84 9.29
C ILE A 263 17.34 -7.10 10.25
N GLN A 264 17.23 -5.77 10.31
CA GLN A 264 18.00 -4.96 11.25
C GLN A 264 17.44 -5.17 12.65
N GLU A 265 17.94 -6.23 13.31
CA GLU A 265 17.72 -6.56 14.70
C GLU A 265 18.21 -5.39 15.56
N GLN A 266 17.34 -4.89 16.44
CA GLN A 266 17.83 -4.33 17.69
C GLN A 266 18.09 -5.53 18.57
N GLU A 267 19.32 -5.66 19.05
CA GLU A 267 19.72 -6.61 20.08
C GLU A 267 18.73 -6.54 21.25
N ALA A 268 17.73 -7.41 21.24
CA ALA A 268 16.96 -7.70 22.44
C ALA A 268 17.90 -8.52 23.32
N ALA A 269 18.43 -7.84 24.33
CA ALA A 269 19.33 -8.38 25.33
C ALA A 269 18.81 -9.71 25.90
N GLY A 270 19.68 -10.73 25.90
CA GLY A 270 19.69 -11.82 26.87
C GLY A 270 18.68 -12.95 26.65
N CYS A 271 18.96 -13.85 25.71
CA CYS A 271 18.70 -15.28 25.91
C CYS A 271 19.78 -16.08 25.18
N GLU A 272 20.75 -16.58 25.95
CA GLU A 272 21.77 -17.51 25.48
C GLU A 272 21.12 -18.82 25.01
N GLY A 273 21.43 -19.25 23.78
CA GLY A 273 21.45 -20.65 23.38
C GLY A 273 20.12 -21.37 23.14
N SER A 274 19.36 -20.98 22.11
CA SER A 274 18.48 -21.94 21.41
C SER A 274 18.85 -22.03 19.93
N ARG A 275 19.04 -23.27 19.48
CA ARG A 275 19.76 -23.68 18.28
C ARG A 275 18.87 -23.84 17.04
N ASP A 276 17.79 -23.07 16.92
CA ASP A 276 16.92 -23.09 15.74
C ASP A 276 16.74 -21.69 15.16
N ASP A 277 17.54 -21.38 14.13
CA ASP A 277 17.43 -20.20 13.24
C ASP A 277 16.07 -20.11 12.48
N LYS A 278 15.15 -21.06 12.72
CA LYS A 278 13.93 -21.29 11.93
C LYS A 278 12.79 -20.33 12.23
N ASP A 279 12.77 -19.70 13.40
CA ASP A 279 11.67 -18.83 13.86
C ASP A 279 12.19 -17.52 14.48
N LYS A 280 13.06 -16.80 13.75
CA LYS A 280 13.46 -15.43 14.18
C LYS A 280 12.25 -14.51 14.18
N MET A 281 11.84 -14.07 15.36
CA MET A 281 10.73 -13.14 15.54
C MET A 281 11.21 -11.71 15.33
N SER A 282 10.61 -10.99 14.40
CA SER A 282 10.90 -9.57 14.16
C SER A 282 9.65 -8.79 13.79
N SER A 283 9.65 -7.50 14.10
CA SER A 283 8.62 -6.57 13.63
C SER A 283 8.92 -6.01 12.23
N LYS A 284 10.12 -6.26 11.70
CA LYS A 284 10.62 -5.65 10.46
C LYS A 284 10.81 -6.65 9.32
N HIS A 285 10.11 -7.80 9.31
CA HIS A 285 10.22 -8.70 8.17
C HIS A 285 9.78 -7.99 6.89
N GLN A 286 10.57 -8.16 5.83
CA GLN A 286 10.36 -7.56 4.53
C GLN A 286 10.10 -8.65 3.50
N LEU A 287 9.15 -8.37 2.61
CA LEU A 287 8.88 -9.13 1.39
C LEU A 287 9.40 -8.36 0.19
N LEU A 288 9.76 -9.11 -0.85
CA LEU A 288 10.05 -8.54 -2.15
C LEU A 288 8.86 -8.76 -3.07
N THR A 289 8.36 -7.68 -3.65
CA THR A 289 7.45 -7.76 -4.80
C THR A 289 8.25 -7.54 -6.07
N PHE A 290 8.04 -8.36 -7.07
CA PHE A 290 8.74 -8.28 -8.35
C PHE A 290 7.74 -8.09 -9.50
N VAL A 291 8.23 -7.73 -10.68
CA VAL A 291 7.39 -7.48 -11.87
C VAL A 291 7.50 -8.62 -12.87
N SER A 292 8.70 -9.15 -13.06
CA SER A 292 8.94 -10.25 -13.99
C SER A 292 9.96 -11.23 -13.43
N LEU A 293 9.76 -12.49 -13.81
CA LEU A 293 10.66 -13.59 -13.49
C LEU A 293 11.36 -14.00 -14.80
N LEU A 294 12.69 -13.88 -14.82
CA LEU A 294 13.51 -14.25 -15.97
C LEU A 294 14.05 -15.66 -15.78
N GLU A 295 13.63 -16.58 -16.65
CA GLU A 295 14.03 -17.97 -16.60
C GLU A 295 15.25 -18.20 -17.49
N THR A 296 16.39 -18.52 -16.87
CA THR A 296 17.58 -18.99 -17.58
C THR A 296 17.98 -20.36 -17.01
N ASN A 297 19.23 -20.56 -16.62
CA ASN A 297 19.64 -21.73 -15.83
C ASN A 297 19.18 -21.62 -14.38
N LYS A 298 19.13 -20.38 -13.86
CA LYS A 298 18.53 -20.03 -12.56
C LYS A 298 17.42 -19.00 -12.81
N PRO A 299 16.30 -19.07 -12.07
CA PRO A 299 15.24 -18.07 -12.18
C PRO A 299 15.67 -16.77 -11.45
N TYR A 300 15.66 -15.66 -12.18
CA TYR A 300 16.02 -14.34 -11.67
C TYR A 300 14.79 -13.46 -11.44
N LEU A 301 14.75 -12.78 -10.30
CA LEU A 301 13.76 -11.74 -10.01
C LEU A 301 14.23 -10.41 -10.60
N VAL A 302 13.35 -9.73 -11.34
CA VAL A 302 13.62 -8.45 -12.00
C VAL A 302 12.66 -7.39 -11.48
N ASN A 303 13.19 -6.17 -11.29
CA ASN A 303 12.47 -4.99 -10.81
C ASN A 303 11.80 -5.24 -9.44
N CYS A 304 12.62 -5.40 -8.41
CA CYS A 304 12.15 -5.72 -7.07
C CYS A 304 11.85 -4.46 -6.25
N VAL A 305 10.82 -4.51 -5.42
CA VAL A 305 10.45 -3.49 -4.42
C VAL A 305 10.32 -4.17 -3.06
N ARG A 306 10.83 -3.51 -2.01
CA ARG A 306 10.66 -3.99 -0.64
C ARG A 306 9.37 -3.48 0.00
N ILE A 307 8.67 -4.39 0.66
CA ILE A 307 7.37 -4.14 1.29
C ILE A 307 7.35 -4.82 2.67
N PRO A 308 6.79 -4.21 3.74
CA PRO A 308 6.67 -4.89 5.02
C PRO A 308 5.71 -6.09 4.94
N ALA A 309 6.10 -7.22 5.52
CA ALA A 309 5.42 -8.49 5.26
C ALA A 309 4.02 -8.57 5.86
N LEU A 310 3.90 -8.38 7.18
CA LEU A 310 2.65 -8.56 7.92
C LEU A 310 1.52 -7.67 7.38
N GLN A 311 1.71 -6.36 7.39
CA GLN A 311 0.66 -5.41 7.04
C GLN A 311 0.22 -5.57 5.58
N SER A 312 1.15 -5.86 4.68
CA SER A 312 0.84 -5.99 3.26
C SER A 312 0.15 -7.32 2.93
N LEU A 313 0.53 -8.41 3.60
CA LEU A 313 -0.21 -9.67 3.50
C LEU A 313 -1.62 -9.51 4.08
N LEU A 314 -1.75 -8.83 5.22
CA LEU A 314 -3.06 -8.56 5.84
C LEU A 314 -3.96 -7.65 5.02
N LEU A 315 -3.44 -6.77 4.17
CA LEU A 315 -4.25 -5.90 3.30
C LEU A 315 -4.50 -6.48 1.91
N PHE A 316 -3.56 -7.23 1.33
CA PHE A 316 -3.63 -7.60 -0.09
C PHE A 316 -3.95 -9.07 -0.37
N SER A 317 -3.77 -9.96 0.60
CA SER A 317 -3.98 -11.40 0.41
C SER A 317 -5.38 -11.72 -0.09
N ARG A 318 -5.44 -12.72 -0.98
CA ARG A 318 -6.69 -13.23 -1.55
C ARG A 318 -7.39 -14.19 -0.58
N SER A 319 -6.62 -14.97 0.18
CA SER A 319 -7.16 -15.82 1.23
C SER A 319 -6.30 -15.73 2.50
N LEU A 320 -6.95 -15.40 3.62
CA LEU A 320 -6.41 -15.45 4.97
C LEU A 320 -7.11 -16.54 5.74
N ASP A 321 -6.32 -17.45 6.27
CA ASP A 321 -6.77 -18.59 7.04
C ASP A 321 -6.21 -18.42 8.46
N THR A 322 -7.05 -18.58 9.50
CA THR A 322 -6.67 -18.26 10.89
C THR A 322 -7.00 -19.39 11.85
N ASN A 323 -6.29 -19.42 12.98
CA ASN A 323 -6.62 -20.27 14.13
C ASN A 323 -7.63 -19.57 15.07
N GLY A 324 -8.22 -20.33 16.01
CA GLY A 324 -9.10 -19.81 17.06
C GLY A 324 -8.54 -18.57 17.77
N ASP A 325 -7.30 -18.64 18.28
CA ASP A 325 -6.62 -17.55 18.99
C ASP A 325 -6.02 -16.45 18.08
N CYS A 326 -6.18 -16.55 16.75
CA CYS A 326 -5.56 -15.66 15.75
C CYS A 326 -4.02 -15.54 15.82
N SER A 327 -3.34 -16.41 16.58
CA SER A 327 -1.87 -16.43 16.70
C SER A 327 -1.17 -16.97 15.46
N ARG A 328 -1.81 -17.87 14.71
CA ARG A 328 -1.33 -18.43 13.44
C ARG A 328 -2.21 -17.94 12.30
N LEU A 329 -1.60 -17.28 11.32
CA LEU A 329 -2.26 -16.79 10.11
C LEU A 329 -1.58 -17.39 8.89
N VAL A 330 -2.35 -17.92 7.94
CA VAL A 330 -1.85 -18.44 6.68
C VAL A 330 -2.39 -17.59 5.54
N ALA A 331 -1.49 -16.97 4.77
CA ALA A 331 -1.81 -16.19 3.58
C ALA A 331 -1.61 -17.05 2.32
N ASP A 332 -2.62 -17.02 1.44
CA ASP A 332 -2.63 -17.65 0.11
C ASP A 332 -2.21 -19.13 0.08
N SER A 333 -2.43 -19.85 1.19
CA SER A 333 -2.10 -21.27 1.40
C SER A 333 -0.61 -21.64 1.33
N TRP A 334 0.33 -20.67 1.36
CA TRP A 334 1.77 -20.96 1.30
C TRP A 334 2.65 -20.15 2.25
N LEU A 335 2.14 -19.04 2.80
CA LEU A 335 2.84 -18.21 3.77
C LEU A 335 2.20 -18.34 5.14
N GLU A 336 3.01 -18.64 6.15
CA GLU A 336 2.60 -18.73 7.53
C GLU A 336 3.20 -17.55 8.33
N LEU A 337 2.35 -16.88 9.09
CA LEU A 337 2.70 -15.84 10.03
C LEU A 337 2.33 -16.34 11.44
N LYS A 338 3.30 -16.36 12.35
CA LYS A 338 3.05 -16.65 13.77
C LYS A 338 3.28 -15.39 14.59
N LEU A 339 2.27 -14.98 15.33
CA LEU A 339 2.25 -13.83 16.23
C LEU A 339 2.35 -14.32 17.68
N THR A 340 3.15 -13.64 18.50
CA THR A 340 3.26 -13.96 19.94
C THR A 340 2.01 -13.53 20.71
N ASP A 341 1.46 -12.37 20.32
CA ASP A 341 0.42 -11.69 21.08
C ASP A 341 -0.92 -11.89 20.37
N SER A 342 -1.80 -12.68 20.97
CA SER A 342 -3.14 -12.95 20.43
C SER A 342 -4.03 -11.71 20.39
N GLU A 343 -3.97 -10.84 21.41
CA GLU A 343 -4.76 -9.59 21.43
C GLU A 343 -4.36 -8.63 20.31
N SER A 344 -3.07 -8.37 20.17
CA SER A 344 -2.51 -7.56 19.09
C SER A 344 -2.84 -8.15 17.72
N ALA A 345 -2.80 -9.48 17.58
CA ALA A 345 -3.15 -10.16 16.34
C ALA A 345 -4.63 -9.94 15.96
N VAL A 346 -5.54 -10.09 16.92
CA VAL A 346 -6.97 -9.90 16.67
C VAL A 346 -7.28 -8.42 16.38
N GLN A 347 -6.69 -7.47 17.11
CA GLN A 347 -6.85 -6.04 16.82
C GLN A 347 -6.34 -5.67 15.42
N LEU A 348 -5.20 -6.22 15.00
CA LEU A 348 -4.67 -6.02 13.65
C LEU A 348 -5.55 -6.62 12.57
N LEU A 349 -6.13 -7.80 12.81
CA LEU A 349 -7.10 -8.41 11.91
C LEU A 349 -8.37 -7.58 11.81
N ALA A 350 -8.94 -7.13 12.93
CA ALA A 350 -10.12 -6.27 12.93
C ALA A 350 -9.85 -4.95 12.19
N ALA A 351 -8.68 -4.34 12.41
CA ALA A 351 -8.26 -3.14 11.69
C ALA A 351 -8.07 -3.41 10.18
N SER A 352 -7.46 -4.52 9.80
CA SER A 352 -7.25 -4.85 8.38
C SER A 352 -8.56 -5.12 7.64
N LEU A 353 -9.55 -5.75 8.30
CA LEU A 353 -10.89 -5.94 7.75
C LEU A 353 -11.57 -4.59 7.49
N ARG A 354 -11.60 -3.70 8.50
CA ARG A 354 -12.19 -2.35 8.38
C ARG A 354 -11.51 -1.52 7.29
N LEU A 355 -10.18 -1.60 7.21
CA LEU A 355 -9.40 -0.89 6.20
C LEU A 355 -9.66 -1.42 4.79
N ARG A 356 -9.81 -2.74 4.62
CA ARG A 356 -10.14 -3.33 3.31
C ARG A 356 -11.52 -2.91 2.84
N THR A 357 -12.54 -2.96 3.70
CA THR A 357 -13.89 -2.52 3.34
C THR A 357 -13.91 -1.04 3.02
N HIS A 358 -13.31 -0.20 3.87
CA HIS A 358 -13.23 1.25 3.63
C HIS A 358 -12.47 1.58 2.34
N TRP A 359 -11.42 0.82 2.00
CA TRP A 359 -10.70 1.00 0.73
C TRP A 359 -11.56 0.60 -0.47
N GLU A 360 -12.25 -0.54 -0.41
CA GLU A 360 -13.14 -0.99 -1.50
C GLU A 360 -14.32 -0.02 -1.68
N ASP A 361 -14.96 0.41 -0.59
CA ASP A 361 -16.05 1.40 -0.62
C ASP A 361 -15.57 2.73 -1.23
N ALA A 362 -14.40 3.24 -0.82
CA ALA A 362 -13.83 4.47 -1.38
C ALA A 362 -13.52 4.31 -2.89
N LEU A 363 -13.06 3.15 -3.33
CA LEU A 363 -12.82 2.89 -4.75
C LEU A 363 -14.13 2.84 -5.54
N ASP A 364 -15.13 2.15 -5.03
CA ASP A 364 -16.43 2.02 -5.69
C ASP A 364 -17.16 3.36 -5.75
N GLN A 365 -17.09 4.19 -4.71
CA GLN A 365 -17.60 5.56 -4.72
C GLN A 365 -16.88 6.43 -5.76
N GLN A 366 -15.55 6.38 -5.83
CA GLN A 366 -14.78 7.11 -6.84
C GLN A 366 -15.14 6.66 -8.26
N LEU A 367 -15.20 5.35 -8.51
CA LEU A 367 -15.52 4.83 -9.84
C LEU A 367 -16.97 5.09 -10.24
N SER A 368 -17.92 4.96 -9.32
CA SER A 368 -19.34 5.25 -9.58
C SER A 368 -19.58 6.74 -9.86
N HIS A 369 -18.95 7.62 -9.10
CA HIS A 369 -19.00 9.07 -9.32
C HIS A 369 -18.42 9.46 -10.70
N GLN A 370 -17.34 8.81 -11.14
CA GLN A 370 -16.74 9.06 -12.46
C GLN A 370 -17.60 8.49 -13.59
N ALA A 371 -18.18 7.29 -13.40
CA ALA A 371 -19.11 6.70 -14.35
C ALA A 371 -20.39 7.54 -14.49
N TRP A 372 -20.86 8.15 -13.40
CA TRP A 372 -21.95 9.13 -13.41
C TRP A 372 -21.55 10.39 -14.20
N ARG A 373 -20.38 10.99 -13.92
CA ARG A 373 -19.86 12.15 -14.68
C ARG A 373 -19.73 11.89 -16.18
N GLN A 374 -19.30 10.70 -16.59
CA GLN A 374 -19.21 10.37 -18.02
C GLN A 374 -20.58 10.26 -18.70
N ARG A 375 -21.62 9.86 -17.97
CA ARG A 375 -23.00 9.81 -18.49
C ARG A 375 -23.60 11.20 -18.62
N GLN A 376 -23.45 12.05 -17.60
CA GLN A 376 -23.95 13.43 -17.65
C GLN A 376 -23.20 14.33 -18.63
N ARG A 377 -21.91 14.09 -18.91
CA ARG A 377 -21.21 14.83 -19.98
C ARG A 377 -21.82 14.60 -21.39
N GLN A 378 -22.81 13.71 -21.52
CA GLN A 378 -23.61 13.48 -22.73
C GLN A 378 -25.01 14.14 -22.68
N GLU A 379 -25.45 14.63 -21.52
CA GLU A 379 -26.78 15.21 -21.28
C GLU A 379 -26.60 16.59 -20.59
N GLU A 380 -26.80 17.67 -21.35
CA GLU A 380 -26.54 19.11 -21.10
C GLU A 380 -26.39 19.65 -19.65
N GLU A 381 -25.43 20.59 -19.50
CA GLU A 381 -25.00 21.32 -18.30
C GLU A 381 -25.97 22.45 -17.86
N GLU A 382 -26.06 22.74 -16.55
CA GLU A 382 -25.83 24.10 -15.96
C GLU A 382 -26.26 24.28 -14.48
N GLU A 383 -26.96 23.34 -13.80
CA GLU A 383 -27.45 23.60 -12.42
C GLU A 383 -26.80 22.80 -11.26
N GLU A 384 -25.85 21.87 -11.52
CA GLU A 384 -25.38 20.92 -10.48
C GLU A 384 -23.97 21.20 -9.89
N GLU A 385 -23.23 22.23 -10.36
CA GLU A 385 -21.82 22.49 -9.95
C GLU A 385 -21.63 22.70 -8.42
N GLU A 386 -22.63 23.24 -7.70
CA GLU A 386 -22.53 23.49 -6.25
C GLU A 386 -22.74 22.24 -5.37
N GLU A 387 -23.50 21.25 -5.84
CA GLU A 387 -23.60 19.95 -5.16
C GLU A 387 -22.39 19.06 -5.51
N GLU A 388 -21.84 19.20 -6.71
CA GLU A 388 -20.63 18.51 -7.18
C GLU A 388 -19.36 18.89 -6.39
N GLU A 389 -19.11 20.18 -6.13
CA GLU A 389 -17.96 20.59 -5.31
C GLU A 389 -18.04 20.00 -3.89
N LYS A 390 -19.25 19.87 -3.34
CA LYS A 390 -19.47 19.28 -2.02
C LYS A 390 -19.21 17.78 -2.04
N THR A 391 -19.73 17.02 -3.00
CA THR A 391 -19.51 15.56 -3.09
C THR A 391 -18.04 15.21 -3.37
N LEU A 392 -17.36 15.97 -4.22
CA LEU A 392 -15.93 15.85 -4.44
C LEU A 392 -15.12 16.12 -3.17
N SER A 393 -15.45 17.19 -2.44
CA SER A 393 -14.76 17.54 -1.19
C SER A 393 -14.92 16.48 -0.10
N VAL A 394 -16.12 15.87 0.00
CA VAL A 394 -16.40 14.78 0.94
C VAL A 394 -15.58 13.54 0.57
N SER A 395 -15.55 13.17 -0.71
CA SER A 395 -14.78 12.03 -1.18
C SER A 395 -13.25 12.22 -0.96
N HIS A 396 -12.74 13.45 -1.10
CA HIS A 396 -11.36 13.78 -0.80
C HIS A 396 -11.05 13.71 0.71
N GLN A 397 -12.00 14.10 1.57
CA GLN A 397 -11.85 13.99 3.02
C GLN A 397 -11.84 12.53 3.48
N GLU A 398 -12.70 11.69 2.91
CA GLU A 398 -12.76 10.25 3.18
C GLU A 398 -11.47 9.55 2.74
N VAL A 399 -10.98 9.84 1.53
CA VAL A 399 -9.69 9.31 1.04
C VAL A 399 -8.52 9.81 1.90
N ALA A 400 -8.56 11.06 2.37
CA ALA A 400 -7.56 11.58 3.30
C ALA A 400 -7.61 10.87 4.66
N ALA A 401 -8.80 10.58 5.19
CA ALA A 401 -8.98 9.81 6.42
C ALA A 401 -8.44 8.38 6.24
N LEU A 402 -8.84 7.68 5.18
CA LEU A 402 -8.32 6.36 4.79
C LEU A 402 -6.78 6.37 4.72
N SER A 403 -6.19 7.40 4.09
CA SER A 403 -4.74 7.50 3.97
C SER A 403 -4.04 7.57 5.33
N LYS A 404 -4.63 8.29 6.31
CA LYS A 404 -4.10 8.40 7.68
C LYS A 404 -4.25 7.08 8.44
N GLU A 405 -5.40 6.41 8.31
CA GLU A 405 -5.63 5.11 8.95
C GLU A 405 -4.66 4.04 8.41
N LEU A 406 -4.44 4.02 7.09
CA LEU A 406 -3.46 3.13 6.45
C LEU A 406 -2.03 3.42 6.95
N LEU A 407 -1.66 4.70 7.11
CA LEU A 407 -0.36 5.07 7.65
C LEU A 407 -0.20 4.64 9.11
N GLN A 408 -1.24 4.82 9.93
CA GLN A 408 -1.25 4.36 11.32
C GLN A 408 -1.11 2.83 11.39
N PHE A 409 -1.85 2.10 10.55
CA PHE A 409 -1.76 0.65 10.45
C PHE A 409 -0.34 0.19 10.07
N MET A 410 0.30 0.86 9.12
CA MET A 410 1.68 0.57 8.70
C MET A 410 2.73 0.93 9.77
N ALA A 411 2.40 1.84 10.69
CA ALA A 411 3.28 2.22 11.78
C ALA A 411 3.24 1.23 12.97
N THR A 412 2.20 0.38 13.06
CA THR A 412 2.09 -0.62 14.12
C THR A 412 3.24 -1.63 14.07
N LYS A 413 3.89 -1.87 15.21
CA LYS A 413 5.02 -2.80 15.33
C LYS A 413 4.60 -3.96 16.20
N VAL A 414 4.43 -5.13 15.58
CA VAL A 414 4.16 -6.38 16.28
C VAL A 414 5.24 -7.38 15.89
N PRO A 415 5.85 -8.11 16.84
CA PRO A 415 6.79 -9.18 16.53
C PRO A 415 6.04 -10.38 15.94
N TYR A 416 6.51 -10.88 14.80
CA TYR A 416 5.99 -12.10 14.19
C TYR A 416 7.13 -12.94 13.65
N SER A 417 6.92 -14.24 13.43
CA SER A 417 7.77 -15.04 12.56
C SER A 417 7.08 -15.23 11.21
N LEU A 418 7.87 -15.16 10.14
CA LEU A 418 7.42 -15.41 8.78
C LEU A 418 8.05 -16.71 8.28
N ARG A 419 7.21 -17.69 7.99
CA ARG A 419 7.64 -18.99 7.48
C ARG A 419 6.95 -19.33 6.17
N ARG A 420 7.69 -19.99 5.29
CA ARG A 420 7.12 -20.62 4.10
C ARG A 420 6.66 -22.03 4.43
N LEU A 421 5.44 -22.37 4.03
CA LEU A 421 4.89 -23.71 4.19
C LEU A 421 5.47 -24.64 3.13
N THR A 422 5.89 -25.82 3.55
CA THR A 422 6.29 -26.89 2.63
C THR A 422 5.05 -27.56 2.03
N SER A 423 5.20 -28.21 0.87
CA SER A 423 4.07 -28.90 0.21
C SER A 423 3.42 -29.97 1.08
N LEU A 424 4.16 -30.57 2.02
CA LEU A 424 3.63 -31.55 2.98
C LEU A 424 2.84 -30.88 4.09
N GLU A 425 3.36 -29.77 4.63
CA GLU A 425 2.64 -28.98 5.64
C GLU A 425 1.35 -28.43 5.05
N ALA A 426 1.40 -27.91 3.81
CA ALA A 426 0.24 -27.42 3.07
C ALA A 426 -0.92 -28.44 2.96
N GLN A 427 -0.60 -29.73 2.87
CA GLN A 427 -1.61 -30.81 2.82
C GLN A 427 -2.26 -31.08 4.18
N ASN A 428 -1.55 -30.80 5.28
CA ASN A 428 -2.00 -31.05 6.66
C ASN A 428 -2.43 -29.77 7.40
N LEU A 429 -2.58 -28.65 6.69
CA LEU A 429 -2.93 -27.36 7.30
C LEU A 429 -4.35 -27.32 7.84
N TYR A 430 -5.28 -28.01 7.18
CA TYR A 430 -6.70 -27.82 7.42
C TYR A 430 -7.28 -28.97 8.24
N LEU A 431 -8.18 -28.64 9.18
CA LEU A 431 -8.88 -29.61 10.03
C LEU A 431 -9.85 -30.52 9.22
N GLY A 432 -10.14 -30.15 7.97
CA GLY A 432 -11.11 -30.82 7.10
C GLY A 432 -12.56 -30.42 7.43
N PRO A 433 -13.55 -30.95 6.71
CA PRO A 433 -14.97 -30.69 6.98
C PRO A 433 -15.41 -31.43 8.25
N GLN A 434 -15.04 -30.92 9.42
CA GLN A 434 -15.62 -31.35 10.68
C GLN A 434 -16.84 -30.50 11.03
N THR A 435 -17.90 -31.16 11.50
CA THR A 435 -19.06 -30.52 12.13
C THR A 435 -18.64 -29.91 13.46
N ILE A 436 -18.33 -28.62 13.48
CA ILE A 436 -18.09 -27.89 14.73
C ILE A 436 -19.44 -27.72 15.44
N THR A 437 -19.55 -28.25 16.66
CA THR A 437 -20.81 -28.42 17.42
C THR A 437 -21.33 -27.16 18.13
N ALA A 438 -20.72 -26.01 17.93
CA ALA A 438 -21.27 -24.73 18.37
C ALA A 438 -20.61 -23.60 17.60
N ALA A 439 -21.41 -22.70 17.02
CA ALA A 439 -20.92 -21.39 16.60
C ALA A 439 -20.39 -20.68 17.86
N PRO A 440 -19.10 -20.30 17.93
CA PRO A 440 -18.70 -19.32 18.91
C PRO A 440 -19.48 -18.06 18.55
N SER A 441 -20.42 -17.66 19.41
CA SER A 441 -21.04 -16.36 19.29
C SER A 441 -19.91 -15.35 19.57
N VAL A 442 -19.29 -14.84 18.51
CA VAL A 442 -18.42 -13.67 18.55
C VAL A 442 -19.16 -12.46 17.97
N PRO A 443 -20.22 -11.93 18.65
CA PRO A 443 -20.72 -10.61 18.31
C PRO A 443 -19.59 -9.58 18.46
N GLY A 444 -19.42 -8.72 17.47
CA GLY A 444 -18.59 -7.51 17.59
C GLY A 444 -17.16 -7.60 17.07
N LEU A 445 -16.59 -8.78 16.85
CA LEU A 445 -15.24 -8.91 16.24
C LEU A 445 -15.25 -8.74 14.73
N PHE A 446 -16.32 -9.20 14.11
CA PHE A 446 -16.48 -9.23 12.65
C PHE A 446 -17.76 -8.51 12.21
N GLY A 447 -18.31 -7.58 13.00
CA GLY A 447 -19.61 -6.99 12.68
C GLY A 447 -20.73 -8.04 12.57
N ASN A 448 -21.82 -7.71 11.86
CA ASN A 448 -23.00 -8.58 11.71
C ASN A 448 -22.83 -9.64 10.59
N PHE A 449 -21.62 -10.15 10.32
CA PHE A 449 -21.42 -11.13 9.25
C PHE A 449 -22.02 -12.50 9.63
N THR A 450 -22.75 -13.09 8.68
CA THR A 450 -23.33 -14.42 8.81
C THR A 450 -22.23 -15.47 8.66
N LEU A 451 -21.81 -16.07 9.78
CA LEU A 451 -20.80 -17.12 9.82
C LEU A 451 -21.32 -18.37 9.08
N SER A 452 -20.74 -18.69 7.93
CA SER A 452 -21.06 -19.91 7.17
C SER A 452 -19.89 -20.91 7.23
N PRO A 453 -20.13 -22.22 7.42
CA PRO A 453 -19.04 -23.18 7.48
C PRO A 453 -18.40 -23.38 6.08
N HIS A 454 -17.07 -23.38 6.02
CA HIS A 454 -16.37 -23.60 4.74
C HIS A 454 -16.47 -25.07 4.28
N PRO A 455 -16.86 -25.36 3.03
CA PRO A 455 -17.17 -26.72 2.59
C PRO A 455 -15.94 -27.66 2.50
N THR A 456 -14.74 -27.14 2.21
CA THR A 456 -13.52 -27.97 2.06
C THR A 456 -12.47 -27.81 3.17
N LYS A 457 -12.22 -26.58 3.64
CA LYS A 457 -11.21 -26.27 4.66
C LYS A 457 -11.67 -26.50 6.12
N GLY A 458 -12.99 -26.54 6.36
CA GLY A 458 -13.54 -26.42 7.73
C GLY A 458 -13.47 -24.98 8.26
N GLY A 459 -14.00 -24.73 9.46
CA GLY A 459 -14.06 -23.40 10.07
C GLY A 459 -15.18 -22.50 9.54
N TYR A 460 -15.20 -21.23 9.98
CA TYR A 460 -16.22 -20.24 9.64
C TYR A 460 -15.71 -19.23 8.61
N ILE A 461 -16.42 -19.07 7.49
CA ILE A 461 -16.20 -17.98 6.54
C ILE A 461 -16.75 -16.70 7.18
N VAL A 462 -15.87 -15.72 7.36
CA VAL A 462 -16.21 -14.40 7.89
C VAL A 462 -16.41 -13.40 6.75
N THR A 463 -15.48 -13.41 5.79
CA THR A 463 -15.54 -12.60 4.56
C THR A 463 -15.12 -13.46 3.37
N ASP A 464 -15.26 -12.94 2.15
CA ASP A 464 -14.83 -13.62 0.92
C ASP A 464 -13.36 -14.06 0.94
N PHE A 465 -12.52 -13.43 1.77
CA PHE A 465 -11.11 -13.75 1.91
C PHE A 465 -10.71 -14.32 3.27
N LEU A 466 -11.48 -14.13 4.35
CA LEU A 466 -11.10 -14.58 5.69
C LEU A 466 -11.86 -15.85 6.09
N THR A 467 -11.11 -16.90 6.39
CA THR A 467 -11.64 -18.10 7.06
C THR A 467 -11.09 -18.19 8.49
N TYR A 468 -12.02 -18.35 9.43
CA TYR A 468 -11.76 -18.40 10.86
C TYR A 468 -11.75 -19.83 11.37
N ASN A 469 -10.76 -20.14 12.20
CA ASN A 469 -10.57 -21.43 12.86
C ASN A 469 -10.55 -22.63 11.88
N CYS A 470 -9.77 -22.52 10.81
CA CYS A 470 -9.62 -23.58 9.81
C CYS A 470 -8.28 -24.33 9.94
N LEU A 471 -7.32 -23.79 10.69
CA LEU A 471 -5.96 -24.31 10.79
C LEU A 471 -5.82 -25.37 11.88
N THR A 472 -5.00 -26.39 11.62
CA THR A 472 -4.54 -27.32 12.65
C THR A 472 -3.58 -26.59 13.59
N SER A 473 -3.91 -26.55 14.88
CA SER A 473 -3.01 -26.04 15.92
C SER A 473 -2.08 -27.17 16.38
N ASP A 474 -0.77 -27.03 16.11
CA ASP A 474 0.26 -27.92 16.69
C ASP A 474 0.42 -27.70 18.22
N THR A 475 -0.19 -26.64 18.75
CA THR A 475 -0.21 -26.28 20.17
C THR A 475 -1.59 -26.56 20.77
N ASP A 476 -1.60 -27.57 21.65
CA ASP A 476 -2.58 -27.92 22.68
C ASP A 476 -4.03 -27.52 22.45
N LEU A 477 -4.92 -28.55 22.40
CA LEU A 477 -6.37 -28.43 22.58
C LEU A 477 -6.79 -27.60 23.83
N TYR A 478 -5.86 -27.28 24.73
CA TYR A 478 -6.07 -26.45 25.91
C TYR A 478 -5.88 -24.95 25.65
N SER A 479 -5.22 -24.51 24.57
CA SER A 479 -4.97 -23.09 24.26
C SER A 479 -6.27 -22.31 24.05
N ASP A 480 -7.21 -22.87 23.30
CA ASP A 480 -8.54 -22.29 23.04
C ASP A 480 -9.36 -22.07 24.34
N CYS A 481 -8.94 -22.68 25.44
CA CYS A 481 -9.58 -22.61 26.76
C CYS A 481 -8.79 -21.76 27.77
N LEU A 482 -7.63 -21.18 27.41
CA LEU A 482 -6.83 -20.35 28.31
C LEU A 482 -7.46 -18.98 28.51
N ARG A 483 -8.43 -18.92 29.42
CA ARG A 483 -9.02 -17.67 29.89
C ARG A 483 -8.08 -16.99 30.86
N THR A 484 -7.55 -15.84 30.48
CA THR A 484 -6.76 -15.01 31.40
C THR A 484 -7.66 -13.97 32.05
N PHE A 485 -7.37 -13.60 33.30
CA PHE A 485 -8.12 -12.54 33.97
C PHE A 485 -7.80 -11.20 33.33
N TRP A 486 -8.84 -10.49 32.90
CA TRP A 486 -8.71 -9.14 32.36
C TRP A 486 -9.73 -8.21 32.99
N THR A 487 -9.32 -6.94 33.02
CA THR A 487 -9.95 -5.89 33.78
C THR A 487 -10.26 -4.79 32.78
N CYS A 488 -11.53 -4.66 32.41
CA CYS A 488 -11.90 -3.71 31.37
C CYS A 488 -11.62 -2.27 31.85
N PRO A 489 -10.87 -1.45 31.10
CA PRO A 489 -10.58 -0.06 31.48
C PRO A 489 -11.81 0.86 31.41
N TYR A 490 -12.88 0.44 30.75
CA TYR A 490 -14.10 1.24 30.56
C TYR A 490 -15.21 0.93 31.57
N CYS A 491 -15.42 -0.34 31.94
CA CYS A 491 -16.49 -0.76 32.86
C CYS A 491 -15.98 -1.39 34.17
N GLY A 492 -14.67 -1.61 34.32
CA GLY A 492 -14.08 -2.20 35.53
C GLY A 492 -14.43 -3.66 35.78
N LEU A 493 -14.97 -4.39 34.80
CA LEU A 493 -15.28 -5.81 34.94
C LEU A 493 -14.00 -6.66 34.97
N HIS A 494 -13.85 -7.45 36.03
CA HIS A 494 -12.75 -8.40 36.24
C HIS A 494 -13.22 -9.84 36.01
N LEU A 495 -13.00 -10.38 34.81
CA LEU A 495 -13.42 -11.74 34.44
C LEU A 495 -12.31 -12.48 33.68
N PRO A 496 -12.25 -13.83 33.79
CA PRO A 496 -11.41 -14.64 32.93
C PRO A 496 -12.06 -14.72 31.54
N LEU A 497 -11.53 -13.96 30.59
CA LEU A 497 -12.03 -13.86 29.21
C LEU A 497 -10.96 -14.37 28.23
N THR A 498 -11.39 -15.02 27.16
CA THR A 498 -10.54 -15.27 25.99
C THR A 498 -10.21 -13.95 25.27
N PRO A 499 -9.10 -13.85 24.53
CA PRO A 499 -8.76 -12.64 23.76
C PRO A 499 -9.90 -12.16 22.83
N LEU A 500 -10.67 -13.10 22.29
CA LEU A 500 -11.82 -12.79 21.44
C LEU A 500 -13.00 -12.23 22.22
N GLU A 501 -13.33 -12.83 23.36
CA GLU A 501 -14.38 -12.34 24.27
C GLU A 501 -14.02 -10.95 24.83
N ARG A 502 -12.73 -10.65 25.05
CA ARG A 502 -12.26 -9.32 25.46
C ARG A 502 -12.54 -8.27 24.40
N ILE A 503 -12.19 -8.53 23.15
CA ILE A 503 -12.37 -7.55 22.07
C ILE A 503 -13.85 -7.38 21.73
N ALA A 504 -14.63 -8.46 21.76
CA ALA A 504 -16.10 -8.37 21.69
C ALA A 504 -16.66 -7.49 22.81
N HIS A 505 -16.17 -7.66 24.04
CA HIS A 505 -16.53 -6.81 25.16
C HIS A 505 -16.06 -5.36 24.99
N GLU A 506 -14.83 -5.09 24.55
CA GLU A 506 -14.32 -3.73 24.29
C GLU A 506 -15.15 -3.00 23.22
N ASN A 507 -15.52 -3.70 22.15
CA ASN A 507 -16.36 -3.14 21.09
C ASN A 507 -17.77 -2.83 21.59
N THR A 508 -18.35 -3.67 22.46
CA THR A 508 -19.67 -3.43 23.04
C THR A 508 -19.63 -2.39 24.17
N CYS A 509 -18.52 -2.33 24.92
CA CYS A 509 -18.33 -1.43 26.05
C CYS A 509 -18.00 0.00 25.62
N SER A 510 -17.36 0.18 24.45
CA SER A 510 -17.08 1.52 23.89
C SER A 510 -18.34 2.24 23.38
N GLU A 511 -19.41 1.49 23.09
CA GLU A 511 -20.72 2.05 22.72
C GLU A 511 -21.57 2.51 23.93
N VAL A 512 -21.15 2.23 25.18
CA VAL A 512 -21.86 2.70 26.38
C VAL A 512 -21.34 4.10 26.74
N PRO A 513 -22.15 5.17 26.67
CA PRO A 513 -21.75 6.48 27.14
C PRO A 513 -21.39 6.44 28.61
N ARG A 514 -20.36 7.21 29.00
CA ARG A 514 -19.93 7.43 30.38
C ARG A 514 -21.02 8.14 31.19
N ASP A 515 -22.04 7.40 31.60
CA ASP A 515 -22.80 7.69 32.80
C ASP A 515 -22.67 6.47 33.69
N ASN A 516 -21.86 6.60 34.74
CA ASN A 516 -21.63 5.70 35.89
C ASN A 516 -20.16 5.30 36.08
N ALA A 517 -19.30 6.30 36.29
CA ALA A 517 -18.05 6.10 36.99
C ALA A 517 -17.75 7.30 37.91
N THR A 518 -18.56 7.46 38.95
CA THR A 518 -18.10 8.02 40.22
C THR A 518 -18.53 7.07 41.31
N GLY A 519 -17.59 6.23 41.77
CA GLY A 519 -17.68 5.64 43.09
C GLY A 519 -17.53 6.75 44.11
N ALA A 520 -18.64 7.17 44.68
CA ALA A 520 -18.70 7.78 46.00
C ALA A 520 -19.88 7.12 46.70
N GLU A 521 -19.61 6.60 47.90
CA GLU A 521 -20.66 6.20 48.83
C GLU A 521 -21.62 7.39 49.00
N GLU A 522 -22.78 7.32 48.36
CA GLU A 522 -23.90 8.19 48.69
C GLU A 522 -25.12 7.32 48.92
N ALA A 523 -25.64 7.48 50.13
CA ALA A 523 -26.87 6.92 50.65
C ALA A 523 -28.02 7.04 49.63
N PRO A 524 -28.99 6.11 49.68
CA PRO A 524 -30.16 6.19 48.79
C PRO A 524 -30.90 7.52 49.02
N ALA A 525 -30.94 8.35 47.97
CA ALA A 525 -31.79 9.53 47.90
C ALA A 525 -33.28 9.12 47.98
N PRO A 526 -34.16 10.01 48.47
CA PRO A 526 -35.32 9.62 49.25
C PRO A 526 -36.44 9.06 48.38
N LEU A 527 -36.92 7.86 48.76
CA LEU A 527 -38.27 7.41 48.43
C LEU A 527 -39.25 8.49 48.89
N GLN A 528 -40.05 9.00 47.95
CA GLN A 528 -41.17 9.87 48.24
C GLN A 528 -41.97 9.29 49.41
N LYS A 529 -42.18 10.09 50.45
CA LYS A 529 -42.82 9.70 51.71
C LYS A 529 -44.20 9.08 51.43
N ALA A 530 -44.26 7.77 51.30
CA ALA A 530 -45.50 7.03 51.42
C ALA A 530 -45.94 7.18 52.88
N SER A 531 -47.05 7.88 53.09
CA SER A 531 -47.64 8.03 54.42
C SER A 531 -47.84 6.64 55.05
N ALA A 532 -47.46 6.47 56.32
CA ALA A 532 -47.42 5.19 57.03
C ALA A 532 -48.78 4.43 57.16
N LEU A 533 -49.83 4.92 56.48
CA LEU A 533 -51.20 4.41 56.53
C LEU A 533 -51.72 3.88 55.18
N GLN A 534 -50.92 3.94 54.11
CA GLN A 534 -51.29 3.41 52.79
C GLN A 534 -50.94 1.92 52.68
N ARG A 535 -51.91 1.08 52.34
CA ARG A 535 -51.72 -0.36 52.12
C ARG A 535 -52.05 -0.72 50.67
N PRO A 536 -51.36 -1.73 50.09
CA PRO A 536 -51.72 -2.25 48.78
C PRO A 536 -53.11 -2.87 48.84
N TYR A 537 -53.98 -2.44 47.92
CA TYR A 537 -55.34 -2.90 47.74
C TYR A 537 -55.56 -3.26 46.27
N HIS A 538 -55.89 -4.52 46.02
CA HIS A 538 -56.31 -5.01 44.71
C HIS A 538 -57.84 -4.89 44.60
N CYS A 539 -58.32 -4.20 43.56
CA CYS A 539 -59.75 -4.12 43.25
C CYS A 539 -60.15 -5.26 42.30
N GLU A 540 -61.01 -6.18 42.74
CA GLU A 540 -61.47 -7.32 41.91
C GLU A 540 -62.37 -6.93 40.73
N THR A 541 -63.03 -5.77 40.77
CA THR A 541 -63.83 -5.25 39.64
C THR A 541 -62.98 -4.53 38.60
N CYS A 542 -61.81 -4.03 38.99
CA CYS A 542 -60.93 -3.18 38.18
C CYS A 542 -59.70 -3.94 37.66
N HIS A 543 -59.35 -5.04 38.31
CA HIS A 543 -58.10 -5.80 38.15
C HIS A 543 -56.84 -4.93 38.16
N LYS A 544 -56.78 -3.95 39.07
CA LYS A 544 -55.63 -3.05 39.26
C LYS A 544 -55.23 -2.97 40.73
N ASP A 545 -53.92 -2.89 40.96
CA ASP A 545 -53.30 -2.72 42.27
C ASP A 545 -53.12 -1.23 42.59
N PHE A 546 -53.66 -0.79 43.72
CA PHE A 546 -53.54 0.58 44.21
C PHE A 546 -52.95 0.62 45.62
N LEU A 547 -52.23 1.69 45.97
CA LEU A 547 -51.84 1.99 47.35
C LEU A 547 -52.83 2.99 47.93
N PHE A 548 -53.81 2.50 48.69
CA PHE A 548 -54.88 3.34 49.26
C PHE A 548 -54.88 3.32 50.79
N THR A 549 -55.36 4.42 51.36
CA THR A 549 -55.77 4.44 52.77
C THR A 549 -57.13 3.75 52.96
N PRO A 550 -57.47 3.24 54.16
CA PRO A 550 -58.73 2.52 54.39
C PRO A 550 -60.01 3.30 53.99
N THR A 551 -59.98 4.62 54.10
CA THR A 551 -61.07 5.52 53.68
C THR A 551 -61.18 5.63 52.16
N GLU A 552 -60.06 5.62 51.43
CA GLU A 552 -60.03 5.63 49.96
C GLU A 552 -60.49 4.29 49.38
N VAL A 553 -60.18 3.16 50.03
CA VAL A 553 -60.71 1.84 49.65
C VAL A 553 -62.24 1.82 49.73
N LEU A 554 -62.83 2.38 50.79
CA LEU A 554 -64.29 2.47 50.92
C LEU A 554 -64.92 3.41 49.88
N ARG A 555 -64.23 4.52 49.55
CA ARG A 555 -64.68 5.47 48.52
C ARG A 555 -64.63 4.85 47.13
N HIS A 556 -63.58 4.09 46.84
CA HIS A 556 -63.42 3.36 45.60
C HIS A 556 -64.46 2.24 45.45
N ARG A 557 -64.75 1.48 46.52
CA ARG A 557 -65.84 0.48 46.52
C ARG A 557 -67.22 1.10 46.26
N ARG A 558 -67.49 2.32 46.75
CA ARG A 558 -68.74 3.04 46.46
C ARG A 558 -68.87 3.52 45.01
N GLN A 559 -67.78 3.60 44.25
CA GLN A 559 -67.84 3.96 42.82
C GLN A 559 -68.22 2.76 41.94
N HIS A 560 -68.23 1.55 42.51
CA HIS A 560 -68.63 0.31 41.83
C HIS A 560 -69.99 -0.25 42.30
N MET A 561 -70.65 0.43 43.25
CA MET A 561 -72.07 0.27 43.61
C MET A 561 -72.87 1.37 42.93
#